data_AF-A0A3S0RIA9-F1
#
_entry.id   AF-A0A3S0RIA9-F1
#
_cell.length_a   1.000
_cell.length_b   1.000
_cell.length_c   1.000
_cell.angle_alpha   90.00
_cell.angle_beta   90.00
_cell.angle_gamma   90.00
#
_symmetry.space_group_name_H-M   'P 1'
#
loop_
_entity.id
_entity.type
_entity.pdbx_description
1 polymer ?
#
loop_
_entity_poly.entity_id
_entity_poly.type
_entity_poly.pdbx_seq_one_letter_code
_entity_poly.pdbx_strand_id
1 'polypeptide(L)'
;MNIIPAVSHAVGGRFTDVPASVSAGLWSCDLATEQLTWSDGVYDLFGAPRGSRVDRHAATARYTPGSRIALECRRMAAIRDRSGFTLDAEITVGPTRRWIRIVAQVECDEGKPMRLFGSKTDVTFEKMAGLLTDH
;
A
#
# COMPACT_ATOMS: atom_id res chain seq x y z
N MET A 1 -43.17 -42.37 27.61
CA MET A 1 -42.39 -42.53 26.37
C MET A 1 -42.25 -41.16 25.74
N ASN A 2 -41.02 -40.72 25.51
CA ASN A 2 -40.63 -39.31 25.40
C ASN A 2 -41.09 -38.62 24.10
N ILE A 3 -41.76 -37.49 24.27
CA ILE A 3 -42.05 -36.44 23.29
C ILE A 3 -40.77 -35.65 23.00
N ILE A 4 -40.46 -35.45 21.72
CA ILE A 4 -39.37 -34.57 21.25
C ILE A 4 -39.99 -33.26 20.77
N PRO A 5 -39.75 -32.10 21.40
CA PRO A 5 -40.09 -30.81 20.82
C PRO A 5 -38.94 -30.23 20.00
N ALA A 6 -39.36 -29.41 19.04
CA ALA A 6 -38.60 -28.73 18.00
C ALA A 6 -37.37 -27.96 18.50
N VAL A 7 -36.29 -28.06 17.72
CA VAL A 7 -35.11 -27.20 17.84
C VAL A 7 -35.37 -25.89 17.10
N SER A 8 -35.67 -24.84 17.85
CA SER A 8 -35.39 -23.46 17.43
C SER A 8 -33.97 -23.14 17.88
N HIS A 9 -33.07 -22.87 16.96
CA HIS A 9 -31.83 -22.14 17.28
C HIS A 9 -31.49 -21.19 16.14
N ALA A 10 -31.62 -19.91 16.45
CA ALA A 10 -31.10 -18.82 15.65
C ALA A 10 -29.57 -18.89 15.63
N VAL A 11 -28.99 -18.86 14.44
CA VAL A 11 -27.59 -18.55 14.17
C VAL A 11 -27.60 -17.92 12.78
N GLY A 12 -27.05 -16.75 12.50
CA GLY A 12 -26.18 -15.83 13.21
C GLY A 12 -25.84 -14.83 12.11
N GLY A 13 -26.02 -13.53 12.37
CA GLY A 13 -25.68 -12.51 11.38
C GLY A 13 -24.22 -12.69 10.98
N ARG A 14 -23.97 -12.92 9.69
CA ARG A 14 -22.63 -12.79 9.12
C ARG A 14 -22.35 -11.28 9.02
N PHE A 15 -21.97 -10.69 10.15
CA PHE A 15 -21.09 -9.55 10.12
C PHE A 15 -19.82 -10.06 9.44
N THR A 16 -19.68 -9.79 8.14
CA THR A 16 -18.34 -9.73 7.56
C THR A 16 -17.71 -8.47 8.11
N ASP A 17 -17.30 -8.51 9.38
CA ASP A 17 -16.16 -7.72 9.81
C ASP A 17 -14.99 -8.31 9.04
N VAL A 18 -14.71 -7.71 7.87
CA VAL A 18 -13.45 -7.95 7.22
C VAL A 18 -12.47 -7.14 8.07
N PRO A 19 -11.62 -7.77 8.90
CA PRO A 19 -10.61 -7.02 9.63
C PRO A 19 -9.87 -6.20 8.60
N ALA A 20 -9.74 -4.89 8.85
CA ALA A 20 -9.18 -3.90 7.93
C ALA A 20 -8.06 -4.55 7.11
N SER A 21 -8.40 -4.95 5.88
CA SER A 21 -7.53 -5.81 5.10
C SER A 21 -6.24 -5.03 4.94
N VAL A 22 -5.13 -5.60 5.42
CA VAL A 22 -3.78 -5.16 5.10
C VAL A 22 -3.64 -5.36 3.60
N SER A 23 -4.20 -4.45 2.82
CA SER A 23 -4.19 -4.47 1.36
C SER A 23 -2.79 -4.07 0.94
N ALA A 24 -1.90 -5.04 0.99
CA ALA A 24 -0.58 -4.94 0.41
C ALA A 24 -0.73 -5.03 -1.12
N GLY A 25 -0.52 -3.91 -1.79
CA GLY A 25 -0.43 -3.83 -3.23
C GLY A 25 1.03 -3.92 -3.71
N LEU A 26 1.27 -4.67 -4.77
CA LEU A 26 2.56 -4.70 -5.45
C LEU A 26 2.66 -3.60 -6.51
N TRP A 27 3.87 -3.07 -6.69
CA TRP A 27 4.19 -2.10 -7.73
C TRP A 27 5.59 -2.34 -8.28
N SER A 28 5.80 -1.92 -9.52
CA SER A 28 7.11 -1.87 -10.14
C SER A 28 7.23 -0.62 -11.01
N CYS A 29 8.45 -0.10 -11.11
CA CYS A 29 8.81 1.07 -11.89
C CYS A 29 10.02 0.69 -12.73
N ASP A 30 9.84 0.65 -14.04
CA ASP A 30 10.95 0.52 -14.96
C ASP A 30 11.81 1.79 -14.91
N LEU A 31 13.11 1.65 -14.68
CA LEU A 31 14.01 2.80 -14.56
C LEU A 31 14.45 3.35 -15.92
N ALA A 32 14.39 2.54 -16.98
CA ALA A 32 14.75 2.96 -18.33
C ALA A 32 13.63 3.78 -18.97
N THR A 33 12.37 3.37 -18.78
CA THR A 33 11.21 4.04 -19.38
C THR A 33 10.36 4.84 -18.40
N GLU A 34 10.71 4.84 -17.11
CA GLU A 34 9.95 5.44 -16.01
C GLU A 34 8.49 4.94 -15.91
N GLN A 35 8.20 3.78 -16.49
CA GLN A 35 6.84 3.22 -16.53
C GLN A 35 6.51 2.62 -15.18
N LEU A 36 5.43 3.09 -14.56
CA LEU A 36 4.94 2.64 -13.27
C LEU A 36 3.81 1.64 -13.48
N THR A 37 4.00 0.42 -13.00
CA THR A 37 3.01 -0.66 -13.03
C THR A 37 2.48 -0.89 -11.63
N TRP A 38 1.16 -0.94 -11.51
CA TRP A 38 0.44 -1.20 -10.26
C TRP A 38 -0.34 -2.50 -10.36
N SER A 39 -0.35 -3.26 -9.27
CA SER A 39 -1.35 -4.30 -9.04
C SER A 39 -2.67 -3.68 -8.57
N ASP A 40 -3.75 -4.46 -8.65
CA ASP A 40 -5.08 -4.11 -8.16
C ASP A 40 -5.08 -3.54 -6.73
N GLY A 41 -4.26 -4.10 -5.83
CA GLY A 41 -4.16 -3.61 -4.45
C GLY A 41 -3.63 -2.18 -4.35
N VAL A 42 -2.73 -1.76 -5.25
CA VAL A 42 -2.24 -0.37 -5.26
C VAL A 42 -3.29 0.58 -5.83
N TYR A 43 -4.04 0.17 -6.85
CA TYR A 43 -5.17 0.97 -7.36
C TYR A 43 -6.21 1.23 -6.26
N ASP A 44 -6.60 0.19 -5.50
CA ASP A 44 -7.51 0.31 -4.36
C ASP A 44 -6.96 1.25 -3.27
N LEU A 45 -5.66 1.13 -2.96
CA LEU A 45 -5.00 1.95 -1.95
C LEU A 45 -4.95 3.44 -2.34
N PHE A 46 -4.81 3.75 -3.63
CA PHE A 46 -4.85 5.13 -4.16
C PHE A 46 -6.25 5.62 -4.52
N GLY A 47 -7.28 4.77 -4.40
CA GLY A 47 -8.65 5.07 -4.84
C GLY A 47 -8.74 5.37 -6.34
N ALA A 48 -7.88 4.75 -7.15
CA ALA A 48 -7.83 4.91 -8.59
C ALA A 48 -8.56 3.74 -9.28
N PRO A 49 -9.23 3.96 -10.43
CA PRO A 49 -9.85 2.87 -11.17
C PRO A 49 -8.77 1.88 -11.65
N ARG A 50 -9.00 0.58 -11.40
CA ARG A 50 -8.09 -0.50 -11.83
C ARG A 50 -7.90 -0.47 -13.34
N GLY A 51 -6.67 -0.71 -13.79
CA GLY A 51 -6.32 -0.70 -15.21
C GLY A 51 -6.27 0.70 -15.85
N SER A 52 -6.46 1.78 -15.07
CA SER A 52 -6.22 3.12 -15.57
C SER A 52 -4.74 3.36 -15.85
N ARG A 53 -4.44 4.27 -16.79
CA ARG A 53 -3.07 4.64 -17.10
C ARG A 53 -2.41 5.25 -15.87
N VAL A 54 -1.40 4.58 -15.35
CA VAL A 54 -0.63 5.05 -14.19
C VAL A 54 0.47 5.98 -14.68
N ASP A 55 0.32 7.26 -14.35
CA ASP A 55 1.38 8.23 -14.50
C ASP A 55 2.13 8.41 -13.17
N ARG A 56 3.46 8.29 -13.22
CA ARG A 56 4.32 8.39 -12.02
C ARG A 56 4.21 9.77 -11.37
N HIS A 57 4.16 10.84 -12.15
CA HIS A 57 4.04 12.20 -11.61
C HIS A 57 2.67 12.42 -10.96
N ALA A 58 1.59 11.96 -11.58
CA ALA A 58 0.25 12.00 -11.01
C ALA A 58 0.16 11.15 -9.73
N ALA A 59 0.78 9.98 -9.71
CA ALA A 59 0.87 9.12 -8.52
C ALA A 59 1.61 9.80 -7.36
N THR A 60 2.79 10.38 -7.63
CA THR A 60 3.60 11.08 -6.62
C THR A 60 2.95 12.38 -6.15
N ALA A 61 2.08 13.00 -6.97
CA ALA A 61 1.30 14.16 -6.57
C ALA A 61 0.22 13.86 -5.51
N ARG A 62 -0.16 12.58 -5.32
CA ARG A 62 -1.07 12.17 -4.24
C ARG A 62 -0.40 12.11 -2.86
N TYR A 63 0.93 12.14 -2.82
CA TYR A 63 1.68 12.16 -1.57
C TYR A 63 1.68 13.56 -0.98
N THR A 64 1.68 13.66 0.35
CA THR A 64 1.93 14.94 1.01
C THR A 64 3.30 15.49 0.63
N PRO A 65 3.53 16.82 0.66
CA PRO A 65 4.79 17.43 0.25
C PRO A 65 6.01 16.81 0.96
N GLY A 66 5.91 16.62 2.28
CA GLY A 66 6.98 15.99 3.07
C GLY A 66 7.23 14.53 2.69
N SER A 67 6.15 13.75 2.50
CA SER A 67 6.27 12.34 2.10
C SER A 67 6.81 12.18 0.69
N ARG A 68 6.44 13.08 -0.23
CA ARG A 68 6.96 13.12 -1.60
C ARG A 68 8.45 13.38 -1.63
N ILE A 69 8.93 14.38 -0.89
CA ILE A 69 10.36 14.70 -0.80
C ILE A 69 11.12 13.51 -0.21
N ALA A 70 10.63 12.93 0.88
CA ALA A 70 11.24 11.74 1.49
C ALA A 70 11.31 10.56 0.50
N LEU A 71 10.23 10.30 -0.24
CA LEU A 71 10.17 9.23 -1.23
C LEU A 71 11.18 9.43 -2.36
N GLU A 72 11.26 10.63 -2.93
CA GLU A 72 12.22 10.92 -4.00
C GLU A 72 13.67 10.81 -3.50
N CYS A 73 13.98 11.34 -2.32
CA CYS A 73 15.31 11.20 -1.71
C CYS A 73 15.69 9.72 -1.49
N ARG A 74 14.79 8.90 -0.93
CA ARG A 74 15.04 7.47 -0.71
C ARG A 74 15.15 6.71 -2.02
N ARG A 75 14.36 7.05 -3.03
CA ARG A 75 14.47 6.48 -4.36
C ARG A 75 15.83 6.78 -4.98
N MET A 76 16.27 8.04 -4.97
CA MET A 76 17.56 8.42 -5.55
C MET A 76 18.72 7.70 -4.87
N ALA A 77 18.70 7.60 -3.54
CA ALA A 77 19.68 6.83 -2.78
C ALA A 77 19.64 5.34 -3.15
N ALA A 78 18.46 4.73 -3.19
CA ALA A 78 18.30 3.31 -3.52
C ALA A 78 18.83 2.96 -4.93
N ILE A 79 18.54 3.79 -5.94
CA ILE A 79 19.04 3.58 -7.30
C ILE A 79 20.56 3.72 -7.35
N ARG A 80 21.12 4.76 -6.72
CA ARG A 80 22.57 5.00 -6.67
C ARG A 80 23.30 3.86 -5.94
N ASP A 81 22.78 3.47 -4.79
CA ASP A 81 23.41 2.50 -3.89
C ASP A 81 23.03 1.05 -4.27
N ARG A 82 22.14 0.87 -5.25
CA ARG A 82 21.60 -0.42 -5.72
C ARG A 82 21.02 -1.23 -4.57
N SER A 83 20.26 -0.56 -3.72
CA SER A 83 19.73 -1.08 -2.47
C SER A 83 18.22 -0.91 -2.38
N GLY A 84 17.61 -1.54 -1.37
CA GLY A 84 16.20 -1.34 -1.05
C GLY A 84 16.00 -0.27 0.01
N PHE A 85 14.75 0.19 0.16
CA PHE A 85 14.34 1.06 1.25
C PHE A 85 12.95 0.70 1.75
N THR A 86 12.69 1.04 3.02
CA THR A 86 11.34 1.11 3.58
C THR A 86 11.05 2.54 3.99
N LEU A 87 9.86 3.03 3.67
CA LEU A 87 9.40 4.38 4.00
C LEU A 87 7.91 4.35 4.33
N ASP A 88 7.56 4.89 5.49
CA ASP A 88 6.17 5.23 5.80
C ASP A 88 5.87 6.62 5.21
N ALA A 89 4.82 6.73 4.43
CA ALA A 89 4.45 7.92 3.68
C ALA A 89 2.95 8.18 3.83
N GLU A 90 2.57 9.45 3.92
CA GLU A 90 1.18 9.87 3.94
C GLU A 90 0.71 10.23 2.52
N ILE A 91 -0.43 9.66 2.12
CA ILE A 91 -1.11 9.95 0.86
C ILE A 91 -2.50 10.54 1.10
N THR A 92 -2.96 11.31 0.13
CA THR A 92 -4.32 11.87 0.10
C THR A 92 -5.16 11.11 -0.94
N VAL A 93 -6.26 10.52 -0.47
CA VAL A 93 -7.24 9.81 -1.29
C VAL A 93 -8.59 10.52 -1.12
N GLY A 94 -8.94 11.35 -2.10
CA GLY A 94 -10.11 12.24 -1.99
C GLY A 94 -9.95 13.21 -0.80
N PRO A 95 -10.93 13.28 0.13
CA PRO A 95 -10.84 14.11 1.33
C PRO A 95 -10.08 13.46 2.49
N THR A 96 -9.69 12.19 2.37
CA THR A 96 -9.06 11.41 3.45
C THR A 96 -7.56 11.29 3.29
N ARG A 97 -6.85 11.28 4.43
CA ARG A 97 -5.41 10.96 4.50
C ARG A 97 -5.23 9.51 4.95
N ARG A 98 -4.24 8.83 4.38
CA ARG A 98 -3.88 7.46 4.73
C ARG A 98 -2.38 7.32 4.87
N TRP A 99 -1.95 6.50 5.82
CA TRP A 99 -0.55 6.14 5.96
C TRP A 99 -0.28 4.85 5.22
N ILE A 100 0.76 4.86 4.41
CA ILE A 100 1.16 3.72 3.60
C ILE A 100 2.64 3.42 3.86
N ARG A 101 2.98 2.15 4.02
CA ARG A 101 4.35 1.69 4.05
C ARG A 101 4.76 1.26 2.67
N ILE A 102 5.83 1.86 2.16
CA ILE A 102 6.44 1.51 0.88
C ILE A 102 7.68 0.70 1.19
N VAL A 103 7.72 -0.52 0.69
CA VAL A 103 8.93 -1.32 0.63
C VAL A 103 9.35 -1.37 -0.83
N ALA A 104 10.60 -1.02 -1.11
CA ALA A 104 11.15 -1.00 -2.45
C ALA A 104 12.51 -1.69 -2.50
N GLN A 105 12.80 -2.36 -3.60
CA GLN A 105 14.07 -2.98 -3.93
C GLN A 105 14.43 -2.63 -5.37
N VAL A 106 15.74 -2.52 -5.63
CA VAL A 106 16.27 -2.27 -6.97
C VAL A 106 16.74 -3.59 -7.57
N GLU A 107 16.14 -3.94 -8.70
CA GLU A 107 16.61 -5.00 -9.59
C GLU A 107 17.74 -4.44 -10.45
N CYS A 108 18.88 -5.13 -10.44
CA CYS A 108 20.03 -4.78 -11.27
C CYS A 108 20.31 -5.89 -12.27
N ASP A 109 20.64 -5.49 -13.49
CA ASP A 109 21.12 -6.37 -14.55
C ASP A 109 22.54 -5.94 -14.93
N GLU A 110 23.50 -6.87 -14.89
CA GLU A 110 24.94 -6.59 -15.09
C GLU A 110 25.47 -5.40 -14.27
N GLY A 111 24.95 -5.23 -13.06
CA GLY A 111 25.33 -4.14 -12.15
C GLY A 111 24.69 -2.78 -12.44
N LYS A 112 23.84 -2.67 -13.47
CA LYS A 112 23.03 -1.48 -13.79
C LYS A 112 21.63 -1.60 -13.21
N PRO A 113 21.10 -0.57 -12.52
CA PRO A 113 19.75 -0.61 -11.99
C PRO A 113 18.72 -0.54 -13.12
N MET A 114 17.91 -1.58 -13.29
CA MET A 114 16.92 -1.70 -14.38
C MET A 114 15.51 -1.40 -13.91
N ARG A 115 15.15 -1.86 -12.71
CA ARG A 115 13.77 -1.75 -12.20
C ARG A 115 13.77 -1.51 -10.70
N LEU A 116 12.82 -0.70 -10.24
CA LEU A 116 12.51 -0.53 -8.83
C LEU A 116 11.16 -1.18 -8.55
N PHE A 117 11.07 -2.13 -7.65
CA PHE A 117 9.84 -2.87 -7.38
C PHE A 117 9.62 -3.09 -5.88
N GLY A 118 8.40 -3.43 -5.50
CA GLY A 118 8.11 -3.83 -4.12
C GLY A 118 6.64 -3.73 -3.80
N SER A 119 6.34 -3.39 -2.55
CA SER A 119 4.98 -3.36 -2.01
C SER A 119 4.61 -2.01 -1.40
N LYS A 120 3.32 -1.73 -1.38
CA LYS A 120 2.68 -0.65 -0.65
C LYS A 120 1.59 -1.24 0.21
N THR A 121 1.66 -0.98 1.51
CA THR A 121 0.72 -1.53 2.47
C THR A 121 0.05 -0.39 3.21
N ASP A 122 -1.27 -0.42 3.38
CA ASP A 122 -1.93 0.52 4.28
C ASP A 122 -1.52 0.20 5.73
N VAL A 123 -0.95 1.19 6.40
CA VAL A 123 -0.50 1.12 7.80
C VAL A 123 -1.20 2.20 8.62
N THR A 124 -2.35 2.69 8.14
CA THR A 124 -3.12 3.74 8.80
C THR A 124 -3.54 3.28 10.19
N PHE A 125 -4.06 2.06 10.30
CA PHE A 125 -4.44 1.50 11.60
C PHE A 125 -3.24 1.32 12.54
N GLU A 126 -2.12 0.79 12.04
CA GLU A 126 -0.90 0.59 12.84
C GLU A 126 -0.36 1.91 13.40
N LYS A 127 -0.33 2.97 12.57
CA LYS A 127 0.11 4.31 12.99
C LYS A 127 -0.83 4.91 14.05
N MET A 128 -2.14 4.77 13.86
CA MET A 128 -3.12 5.28 14.80
C MET A 128 -3.11 4.51 16.13
N ALA A 129 -2.91 3.19 16.10
CA ALA A 129 -2.81 2.36 17.31
C ALA A 129 -1.52 2.64 18.09
N GLY A 130 -0.39 2.84 17.39
CA GLY A 130 0.88 3.21 18.03
C GLY A 130 0.83 4.55 18.78
N LEU A 131 0.01 5.50 18.30
CA LEU A 131 -0.23 6.78 18.97
C LEU A 131 -1.06 6.65 20.26
N LEU A 132 -1.86 5.59 20.42
CA LEU A 132 -2.66 5.37 21.65
C LEU A 132 -1.88 4.67 22.76
N THR A 133 -0.70 4.10 22.48
CA THR A 133 0.06 3.29 23.44
C THR A 133 1.18 4.07 24.13
N ASP A 134 1.37 5.35 23.76
CA ASP A 134 2.31 6.30 24.39
C ASP A 134 1.57 7.17 25.42
N HIS A 135 0.94 6.56 26.41
CA HIS A 135 0.34 7.25 27.57
C HIS A 135 0.45 6.42 28.84
#